data_AF-P54661-F1
#
_entry.id   AF-P54661-F1
#
_cell.length_a   1.000
_cell.length_b   1.000
_cell.length_c   1.000
_cell.angle_alpha   90.00
_cell.angle_beta   90.00
_cell.angle_gamma   90.00
#
_symmetry.space_group_name_H-M   'P 1'
#
loop_
_entity.id
_entity.type
_entity.pdbx_description
1 polymer ?
#
loop_
_entity_poly.entity_id
_entity_poly.type
_entity_poly.pdbx_seq_one_letter_code
_entity_poly.pdbx_strand_id
1 'polypeptide(L)'
;MEEIKETVEKKNKEKKYLNDYKIISEGNNIKVLQKKDFKPKFSLVSYKNYEQNFDFENAKIVSTNFAIDRHIKMKNPPDPFVFIKMPSSKLVQSQLKLYYENEGYKDIPVWITPCSAFMRYIKSYPIVGTVTETMEKKKGFTNRFLSTSETKASVSVGFFGCESSMEVTSGYEYEDTVTSEETRSWSQTLNEGSYIVYQNVLVYAYIIYGGSYKPYIDQMNKFNPGLNIKFFREDKCIFFVPINRDDAFTLRYQDNTWDPVEYDVLIDYLGQNQDKWFSGGLP
;
A
#
# COMPACT_ATOMS: atom_id res chain seq x y z
N MET A 1 -27.46 -32.65 18.71
CA MET A 1 -27.74 -31.42 19.49
C MET A 1 -26.60 -30.41 19.42
N GLU A 2 -25.35 -30.88 19.30
CA GLU A 2 -24.13 -30.05 19.24
C GLU A 2 -23.98 -29.26 17.93
N GLU A 3 -24.27 -29.89 16.79
CA GLU A 3 -24.19 -29.28 15.44
C GLU A 3 -25.15 -28.09 15.23
N ILE A 4 -26.31 -28.12 15.91
CA ILE A 4 -27.28 -27.03 15.87
C ILE A 4 -26.77 -25.81 16.65
N LYS A 5 -26.08 -26.02 17.79
CA LYS A 5 -25.52 -24.92 18.58
C LYS A 5 -24.43 -24.18 17.81
N GLU A 6 -23.54 -24.93 17.17
CA GLU A 6 -22.43 -24.35 16.39
C GLU A 6 -22.92 -23.51 15.21
N THR A 7 -23.98 -23.98 14.52
CA THR A 7 -24.62 -23.25 13.43
C THR A 7 -25.27 -21.93 13.88
N VAL A 8 -25.92 -21.93 15.05
CA VAL A 8 -26.57 -20.74 15.61
C VAL A 8 -25.53 -19.72 16.10
N GLU A 9 -24.46 -20.17 16.75
CA GLU A 9 -23.37 -19.28 17.17
C GLU A 9 -22.67 -18.63 15.98
N LYS A 10 -22.40 -19.39 14.91
CA LYS A 10 -21.79 -18.86 13.69
C LYS A 10 -22.66 -17.79 13.03
N LYS A 11 -23.97 -18.04 12.88
CA LYS A 11 -24.92 -17.05 12.33
C LYS A 11 -25.06 -15.80 13.20
N ASN A 12 -25.03 -15.95 14.53
CA ASN A 12 -25.11 -14.81 15.44
C ASN A 12 -23.82 -13.97 15.43
N LYS A 13 -22.65 -14.61 15.31
CA LYS A 13 -21.36 -13.93 15.14
C LYS A 13 -21.29 -13.17 13.81
N GLU A 14 -21.71 -13.77 12.70
CA GLU A 14 -21.78 -13.10 11.39
C GLU A 14 -22.72 -11.88 11.40
N LYS A 15 -23.92 -12.00 12.02
CA LYS A 15 -24.86 -10.87 12.15
C LYS A 15 -24.30 -9.73 13.00
N LYS A 16 -23.64 -10.04 14.12
CA LYS A 16 -23.06 -9.02 15.00
C LYS A 16 -21.92 -8.28 14.31
N TYR A 17 -21.14 -8.96 13.46
CA TYR A 17 -19.99 -8.37 12.79
C TYR A 17 -20.36 -7.44 11.62
N LEU A 18 -21.36 -7.79 10.81
CA LEU A 18 -21.90 -6.87 9.79
C LEU A 18 -22.43 -5.56 10.42
N ASN A 19 -22.79 -5.54 11.70
CA ASN A 19 -23.23 -4.32 12.36
C ASN A 19 -22.09 -3.30 12.59
N ASP A 20 -20.83 -3.73 12.69
CA ASP A 20 -19.70 -2.83 12.93
C ASP A 20 -19.09 -2.28 11.63
N TYR A 21 -19.49 -2.83 10.49
CA TYR A 21 -19.01 -2.46 9.17
C TYR A 21 -20.15 -1.92 8.30
N LYS A 22 -19.81 -1.09 7.32
CA LYS A 22 -20.71 -0.71 6.23
C LYS A 22 -20.12 -1.22 4.92
N ILE A 23 -20.98 -1.69 4.02
CA ILE A 23 -20.60 -1.99 2.63
C ILE A 23 -20.40 -0.64 1.94
N ILE A 24 -19.23 -0.40 1.37
CA ILE A 24 -18.91 0.84 0.63
C ILE A 24 -18.86 0.62 -0.89
N SER A 25 -18.71 -0.63 -1.34
CA SER A 25 -18.78 -1.02 -2.74
C SER A 25 -19.17 -2.49 -2.87
N GLU A 26 -19.93 -2.82 -3.91
CA GLU A 26 -20.36 -4.18 -4.25
C GLU A 26 -20.32 -4.38 -5.77
N GLY A 27 -19.60 -5.41 -6.24
CA GLY A 27 -19.46 -5.73 -7.66
C GLY A 27 -18.63 -7.00 -7.88
N ASN A 28 -18.88 -7.74 -8.97
CA ASN A 28 -18.16 -8.98 -9.32
C ASN A 28 -18.05 -10.01 -8.16
N ASN A 29 -19.14 -10.23 -7.41
CA ASN A 29 -19.19 -11.08 -6.21
C ASN A 29 -18.28 -10.62 -5.04
N ILE A 30 -17.78 -9.38 -5.07
CA ILE A 30 -16.95 -8.78 -4.01
C ILE A 30 -17.77 -7.73 -3.26
N LYS A 31 -17.67 -7.74 -1.93
CA LYS A 31 -18.19 -6.69 -1.03
C LYS A 31 -17.03 -6.01 -0.33
N VAL A 32 -16.88 -4.71 -0.50
CA VAL A 32 -15.87 -3.90 0.21
C VAL A 32 -16.48 -3.37 1.50
N LEU A 33 -15.86 -3.69 2.63
CA LEU A 33 -16.32 -3.31 3.97
C LEU A 33 -15.43 -2.21 4.57
N GLN A 34 -16.05 -1.20 5.16
CA GLN A 34 -15.39 -0.19 5.99
C GLN A 34 -15.97 -0.24 7.41
N LYS A 35 -15.12 -0.28 8.43
CA LYS A 35 -15.58 -0.22 9.83
C LYS A 35 -16.26 1.15 10.07
N LYS A 36 -17.45 1.15 10.68
CA LYS A 36 -18.28 2.36 10.86
C LYS A 36 -17.54 3.48 11.61
N ASP A 37 -16.69 3.12 12.57
CA ASP A 37 -15.91 4.07 13.38
C ASP A 37 -14.50 4.34 12.84
N PHE A 38 -14.15 3.80 11.66
CA PHE A 38 -12.85 4.08 11.06
C PHE A 38 -12.82 5.53 10.55
N LYS A 39 -12.23 6.41 11.35
CA LYS A 39 -11.74 7.71 10.90
C LYS A 39 -10.29 7.52 10.46
N PRO A 40 -9.93 7.72 9.18
CA PRO A 40 -8.54 7.81 8.80
C PRO A 40 -7.90 8.88 9.70
N LYS A 41 -6.82 8.54 10.41
CA LYS A 41 -5.96 9.56 11.00
C LYS A 41 -5.31 10.26 9.82
N PHE A 42 -5.94 11.34 9.36
CA PHE A 42 -5.47 12.15 8.24
C PHE A 42 -3.99 12.47 8.40
N SER A 43 -3.16 12.01 7.46
CA SER A 43 -1.84 12.60 7.26
C SER A 43 -2.03 13.91 6.51
N LEU A 44 -1.83 15.02 7.22
CA LEU A 44 -1.36 16.33 6.75
C LEU A 44 -1.87 16.84 5.40
N VAL A 45 -2.66 17.92 5.48
CA VAL A 45 -2.78 19.04 4.53
C VAL A 45 -2.45 18.64 3.08
N SER A 46 -3.39 17.95 2.42
CA SER A 46 -3.26 17.73 1.00
C SER A 46 -3.28 19.08 0.28
N TYR A 47 -2.27 19.31 -0.56
CA TYR A 47 -2.44 20.19 -1.70
C TYR A 47 -3.59 19.58 -2.53
N LYS A 48 -4.75 20.24 -2.56
CA LYS A 48 -5.89 19.87 -3.40
C LYS A 48 -6.13 21.00 -4.40
N ASN A 49 -5.67 20.81 -5.62
CA ASN A 49 -6.21 21.46 -6.79
C ASN A 49 -7.43 20.63 -7.24
N TYR A 50 -8.59 20.91 -6.64
CA TYR A 50 -9.86 20.18 -6.81
C TYR A 50 -10.30 19.96 -8.28
N GLU A 51 -9.64 20.62 -9.23
CA GLU A 51 -9.92 20.54 -10.67
C GLU A 51 -9.17 19.41 -11.39
N GLN A 52 -8.11 18.82 -10.81
CA GLN A 52 -7.24 17.84 -11.50
C GLN A 52 -7.19 16.49 -10.80
N ASN A 53 -8.32 15.79 -10.83
CA ASN A 53 -8.39 14.38 -10.43
C ASN A 53 -7.81 13.49 -11.53
N PHE A 54 -6.84 12.66 -11.16
CA PHE A 54 -6.25 11.69 -12.08
C PHE A 54 -7.20 10.49 -12.31
N ASP A 55 -7.40 10.14 -13.58
CA ASP A 55 -8.15 8.94 -13.96
C ASP A 55 -7.27 7.69 -13.88
N PHE A 56 -7.56 6.82 -12.91
CA PHE A 56 -6.84 5.58 -12.66
C PHE A 56 -6.86 4.60 -13.85
N GLU A 57 -7.88 4.66 -14.72
CA GLU A 57 -7.91 3.81 -15.92
C GLU A 57 -6.80 4.15 -16.92
N ASN A 58 -6.36 5.41 -16.92
CA ASN A 58 -5.29 5.90 -17.79
C ASN A 58 -3.88 5.67 -17.22
N ALA A 59 -3.78 5.12 -16.01
CA ALA A 59 -2.50 4.82 -15.38
C ALA A 59 -1.68 3.84 -16.21
N LYS A 60 -0.37 4.10 -16.26
CA LYS A 60 0.55 3.25 -17.01
C LYS A 60 0.90 2.00 -16.22
N ILE A 61 1.08 0.91 -16.96
CA ILE A 61 1.59 -0.36 -16.43
C ILE A 61 3.08 -0.40 -16.73
N VAL A 62 3.88 -0.56 -15.68
CA VAL A 62 5.34 -0.61 -15.74
C VAL A 62 5.88 -1.84 -15.02
N SER A 63 7.17 -2.13 -15.17
CA SER A 63 7.82 -3.29 -14.54
C SER A 63 9.25 -3.03 -14.06
N THR A 64 9.74 -1.79 -14.14
CA THR A 64 11.13 -1.43 -13.79
C THR A 64 11.18 -0.08 -13.08
N ASN A 65 12.21 0.14 -12.24
CA ASN A 65 12.47 1.41 -11.58
C ASN A 65 12.56 2.58 -12.57
N PHE A 66 13.27 2.39 -13.70
CA PHE A 66 13.37 3.43 -14.72
C PHE A 66 12.00 3.82 -15.30
N ALA A 67 11.12 2.85 -15.53
CA ALA A 67 9.78 3.13 -16.04
C ALA A 67 8.89 3.82 -14.99
N ILE A 68 9.04 3.49 -13.70
CA ILE A 68 8.39 4.22 -12.60
C ILE A 68 8.84 5.68 -12.63
N ASP A 69 10.16 5.92 -12.60
CA ASP A 69 10.74 7.26 -12.58
C ASP A 69 10.36 8.07 -13.82
N ARG A 70 10.35 7.43 -15.00
CA ARG A 70 9.92 8.07 -16.26
C ARG A 70 8.53 8.68 -16.16
N HIS A 71 7.61 7.99 -15.49
CA HIS A 71 6.21 8.40 -15.36
C HIS A 71 5.98 9.33 -14.17
N ILE A 72 6.46 8.96 -12.98
CA ILE A 72 6.11 9.66 -11.73
C ILE A 72 7.06 10.82 -11.40
N LYS A 73 8.23 10.90 -12.04
CA LYS A 73 9.25 11.90 -11.71
C LYS A 73 9.73 12.72 -12.90
N MET A 74 9.97 12.08 -14.05
CA MET A 74 10.60 12.74 -15.21
C MET A 74 9.61 13.37 -16.19
N LYS A 75 8.36 12.90 -16.22
CA LYS A 75 7.31 13.46 -17.07
C LYS A 75 6.89 14.85 -16.54
N ASN A 76 6.42 15.74 -17.43
CA ASN A 76 5.86 17.04 -17.05
C ASN A 76 4.44 17.23 -17.65
N PRO A 77 3.37 17.28 -16.82
CA PRO A 77 3.37 17.01 -15.39
C PRO A 77 3.63 15.51 -15.10
N PRO A 78 4.22 15.16 -13.95
CA PRO A 78 4.43 13.76 -13.59
C PRO A 78 3.11 13.02 -13.36
N ASP A 79 3.02 11.75 -13.74
CA ASP A 79 1.87 10.91 -13.42
C ASP A 79 1.84 10.66 -11.90
N PRO A 80 0.72 10.86 -11.18
CA PRO A 80 0.70 10.70 -9.73
C PRO A 80 0.74 9.23 -9.28
N PHE A 81 0.58 8.28 -10.21
CA PHE A 81 0.49 6.86 -9.95
C PHE A 81 0.77 6.01 -11.20
N VAL A 82 1.34 4.82 -10.99
CA VAL A 82 1.47 3.75 -11.99
C VAL A 82 1.14 2.39 -11.38
N PHE A 83 0.68 1.46 -12.23
CA PHE A 83 0.64 0.04 -11.92
C PHE A 83 1.99 -0.59 -12.14
N ILE A 84 2.34 -1.54 -11.28
CA ILE A 84 3.52 -2.39 -11.45
C ILE A 84 3.02 -3.80 -11.73
N LYS A 85 3.36 -4.35 -12.89
CA LYS A 85 2.94 -5.70 -13.28
C LYS A 85 4.14 -6.60 -13.48
N MET A 86 4.18 -7.68 -12.70
CA MET A 86 5.21 -8.71 -12.76
C MET A 86 4.66 -10.01 -13.31
N PRO A 87 5.46 -10.80 -14.05
CA PRO A 87 5.11 -12.18 -14.40
C PRO A 87 4.83 -13.00 -13.15
N SER A 88 3.92 -13.98 -13.23
CA SER A 88 3.64 -14.89 -12.11
C SER A 88 4.88 -15.69 -11.67
N SER A 89 5.79 -15.98 -12.60
CA SER A 89 7.08 -16.63 -12.32
C SER A 89 8.06 -15.80 -11.50
N LYS A 90 7.78 -14.50 -11.32
CA LYS A 90 8.59 -13.59 -10.50
C LYS A 90 8.00 -13.35 -9.12
N LEU A 91 6.83 -13.91 -8.80
CA LEU A 91 6.25 -13.77 -7.47
C LEU A 91 7.19 -14.35 -6.43
N VAL A 92 7.35 -13.64 -5.32
CA VAL A 92 8.21 -14.06 -4.22
C VAL A 92 7.38 -14.84 -3.22
N GLN A 93 7.78 -16.06 -2.93
CA GLN A 93 7.21 -16.85 -1.87
C GLN A 93 7.91 -16.53 -0.54
N SER A 94 7.14 -16.28 0.51
CA SER A 94 7.66 -16.05 1.86
C SER A 94 6.71 -16.64 2.91
N GLN A 95 7.08 -16.51 4.17
CA GLN A 95 6.27 -16.82 5.33
C GLN A 95 5.88 -15.51 6.03
N LEU A 96 4.58 -15.31 6.24
CA LEU A 96 4.03 -14.20 6.99
C LEU A 96 3.71 -14.65 8.41
N LYS A 97 4.28 -13.96 9.41
CA LYS A 97 4.07 -14.27 10.82
C LYS A 97 2.88 -13.50 11.36
N LEU A 98 1.79 -14.21 11.69
CA LEU A 98 0.54 -13.64 12.20
C LEU A 98 0.19 -14.17 13.57
N TYR A 99 -0.34 -13.32 14.44
CA TYR A 99 -0.89 -13.70 15.72
C TYR A 99 -2.35 -14.15 15.58
N TYR A 100 -2.66 -15.30 16.17
CA TYR A 100 -4.00 -15.87 16.28
C TYR A 100 -4.39 -16.00 17.76
N GLU A 101 -5.66 -15.70 18.07
CA GLU A 101 -6.19 -15.84 19.44
C GLU A 101 -6.05 -17.30 19.90
N ASN A 102 -5.53 -17.52 21.10
CA ASN A 102 -5.28 -18.83 21.71
C ASN A 102 -4.19 -19.70 21.05
N GLU A 103 -3.70 -19.34 19.86
CA GLU A 103 -2.69 -20.11 19.13
C GLU A 103 -1.32 -19.43 19.08
N GLY A 104 -1.26 -18.14 19.39
CA GLY A 104 -0.04 -17.35 19.32
C GLY A 104 0.38 -17.06 17.87
N TYR A 105 1.68 -16.86 17.65
CA TYR A 105 2.21 -16.59 16.31
C TYR A 105 2.30 -17.86 15.46
N LYS A 106 1.80 -17.76 14.22
CA LYS A 106 1.90 -18.78 13.18
C LYS A 106 2.50 -18.19 11.92
N ASP A 107 3.30 -19.00 11.24
CA ASP A 107 3.82 -18.66 9.92
C ASP A 107 2.85 -19.18 8.85
N ILE A 108 2.40 -18.31 7.96
CA ILE A 108 1.53 -18.66 6.84
C ILE A 108 2.22 -18.38 5.50
N PRO A 109 2.08 -19.28 4.51
CA PRO A 109 2.68 -19.06 3.20
C PRO A 109 1.99 -17.90 2.48
N VAL A 110 2.79 -17.02 1.88
CA VAL A 110 2.32 -15.84 1.16
C VAL A 110 3.11 -15.65 -0.14
N TRP A 111 2.44 -15.13 -1.17
CA TRP A 111 3.06 -14.69 -2.42
C TRP A 111 3.06 -13.17 -2.50
N ILE A 112 4.16 -12.60 -2.99
CA ILE A 112 4.42 -11.17 -2.88
C ILE A 112 4.81 -10.62 -4.24
N THR A 113 4.26 -9.45 -4.56
CA THR A 113 4.63 -8.67 -5.74
C THR A 113 4.47 -7.18 -5.48
N PRO A 114 5.35 -6.31 -6.00
CA PRO A 114 5.01 -4.91 -6.16
C PRO A 114 3.78 -4.81 -7.08
N CYS A 115 2.85 -3.93 -6.76
CA CYS A 115 1.63 -3.72 -7.55
C CYS A 115 1.45 -2.27 -8.02
N SER A 116 2.12 -1.32 -7.38
CA SER A 116 2.02 0.10 -7.71
C SER A 116 3.19 0.92 -7.18
N ALA A 117 3.46 2.05 -7.84
CA ALA A 117 4.09 3.20 -7.23
C ALA A 117 3.15 4.42 -7.30
N PHE A 118 3.15 5.27 -6.28
CA PHE A 118 2.43 6.54 -6.30
C PHE A 118 3.19 7.67 -5.63
N MET A 119 2.86 8.90 -6.04
CA MET A 119 3.46 10.13 -5.54
C MET A 119 2.77 10.57 -4.23
N ARG A 120 3.53 10.61 -3.13
CA ARG A 120 3.06 11.14 -1.85
C ARG A 120 3.56 12.58 -1.67
N TYR A 121 2.65 13.50 -1.40
CA TYR A 121 2.98 14.86 -1.00
C TYR A 121 3.73 14.88 0.34
N ILE A 122 4.80 15.67 0.42
CA ILE A 122 5.52 15.96 1.67
C ILE A 122 5.15 17.37 2.14
N LYS A 123 5.54 18.39 1.37
CA LYS A 123 5.44 19.80 1.77
C LYS A 123 5.63 20.74 0.58
N SER A 124 4.94 21.87 0.60
CA SER A 124 5.18 22.99 -0.33
C SER A 124 6.11 24.04 0.29
N TYR A 125 6.93 24.66 -0.55
CA TYR A 125 7.89 25.70 -0.19
C TYR A 125 7.67 26.94 -1.08
N PRO A 126 7.16 28.05 -0.53
CA PRO A 126 7.20 29.35 -1.19
C PRO A 126 8.58 29.99 -0.95
N ILE A 127 9.43 29.98 -1.96
CA ILE A 127 10.80 30.48 -1.86
C ILE A 127 10.89 31.91 -2.38
N VAL A 128 11.53 32.78 -1.59
CA VAL A 128 11.87 34.17 -1.96
C VAL A 128 13.39 34.27 -2.07
N GLY A 129 13.90 34.67 -3.24
CA GLY A 129 15.34 34.69 -3.53
C GLY A 129 15.94 33.29 -3.69
N THR A 130 17.24 33.14 -3.44
CA THR A 130 17.94 31.84 -3.50
C THR A 130 18.28 31.38 -2.09
N VAL A 131 17.73 30.23 -1.68
CA VAL A 131 17.93 29.67 -0.33
C VAL A 131 18.23 28.18 -0.41
N THR A 132 18.98 27.67 0.57
CA THR A 132 19.19 26.23 0.76
C THR A 132 18.21 25.72 1.80
N GLU A 133 17.24 24.92 1.37
CA GLU A 133 16.26 24.29 2.25
C GLU A 133 16.71 22.90 2.66
N THR A 134 16.47 22.54 3.92
CA THR A 134 16.60 21.15 4.40
C THR A 134 15.23 20.50 4.43
N MET A 135 15.07 19.47 3.61
CA MET A 135 13.83 18.74 3.41
C MET A 135 13.90 17.37 4.08
N GLU A 136 12.74 16.76 4.34
CA GLU A 136 12.63 15.45 4.99
C GLU A 136 11.92 14.43 4.10
N LYS A 137 12.45 13.21 4.09
CA LYS A 137 11.86 12.02 3.45
C LYS A 137 11.79 10.90 4.47
N LYS A 138 11.00 9.88 4.19
CA LYS A 138 10.83 8.72 5.07
C LYS A 138 11.49 7.47 4.50
N LYS A 139 12.04 6.60 5.34
CA LYS A 139 12.60 5.29 4.99
C LYS A 139 11.79 4.19 5.64
N GLY A 140 11.60 3.06 4.95
CA GLY A 140 10.87 1.91 5.47
C GLY A 140 9.36 1.98 5.28
N PHE A 141 8.60 1.25 6.10
CA PHE A 141 7.14 1.23 6.06
C PHE A 141 6.55 2.63 6.20
N THR A 142 5.48 2.92 5.48
CA THR A 142 4.71 4.12 5.83
C THR A 142 3.97 3.93 7.15
N ASN A 143 3.64 5.03 7.82
CA ASN A 143 2.79 5.02 9.02
C ASN A 143 1.37 4.44 8.82
N ARG A 144 0.98 4.05 7.60
CA ARG A 144 -0.26 3.33 7.31
C ARG A 144 -0.17 1.84 7.65
N PHE A 145 1.03 1.25 7.64
CA PHE A 145 1.23 -0.15 7.99
C PHE A 145 1.46 -0.32 9.51
N LEU A 146 0.35 -0.27 10.26
CA LEU A 146 0.33 -0.29 11.72
C LEU A 146 0.30 -1.72 12.30
N SER A 147 1.25 -2.57 11.92
CA SER A 147 1.36 -3.95 12.44
C SER A 147 2.35 -4.12 13.58
N THR A 148 2.35 -5.30 14.21
CA THR A 148 3.31 -5.67 15.25
C THR A 148 4.72 -5.77 14.67
N SER A 149 5.74 -5.71 15.52
CA SER A 149 7.14 -5.82 15.10
C SER A 149 7.43 -7.16 14.44
N GLU A 150 6.82 -8.25 14.94
CA GLU A 150 6.97 -9.60 14.41
C GLU A 150 6.36 -9.74 13.02
N THR A 151 5.15 -9.22 12.81
CA THR A 151 4.51 -9.22 11.49
C THR A 151 5.29 -8.34 10.53
N LYS A 152 5.71 -7.14 10.95
CA LYS A 152 6.56 -6.25 10.14
C LYS A 152 7.88 -6.90 9.74
N ALA A 153 8.55 -7.60 10.65
CA ALA A 153 9.79 -8.31 10.33
C ALA A 153 9.57 -9.38 9.26
N SER A 154 8.49 -10.17 9.36
CA SER A 154 8.16 -11.18 8.33
C SER A 154 7.77 -10.57 6.97
N VAL A 155 7.06 -9.44 6.98
CA VAL A 155 6.79 -8.63 5.78
C VAL A 155 8.09 -8.09 5.18
N SER A 156 9.04 -7.67 6.01
CA SER A 156 10.33 -7.18 5.51
C SER A 156 11.12 -8.20 4.72
N VAL A 157 11.18 -9.45 5.21
CA VAL A 157 11.77 -10.57 4.45
C VAL A 157 11.12 -10.72 3.08
N GLY A 158 9.79 -10.59 3.05
CA GLY A 158 9.01 -10.69 1.83
C GLY A 158 9.35 -9.66 0.76
N PHE A 159 9.30 -8.37 1.11
CA PHE A 159 9.59 -7.33 0.11
C PHE A 159 11.09 -7.26 -0.24
N PHE A 160 12.02 -7.61 0.68
CA PHE A 160 13.43 -7.79 0.33
C PHE A 160 13.64 -8.88 -0.73
N GLY A 161 12.86 -9.97 -0.65
CA GLY A 161 12.85 -10.97 -1.71
C GLY A 161 12.42 -10.39 -3.07
N CYS A 162 11.48 -9.44 -3.10
CA CYS A 162 11.11 -8.75 -4.34
C CYS A 162 12.23 -7.84 -4.82
N GLU A 163 12.82 -7.02 -3.94
CA GLU A 163 13.89 -6.10 -4.32
C GLU A 163 15.15 -6.82 -4.82
N SER A 164 15.41 -8.04 -4.35
CA SER A 164 16.56 -8.85 -4.81
C SER A 164 16.32 -9.59 -6.13
N SER A 165 15.06 -9.82 -6.53
CA SER A 165 14.71 -10.64 -7.70
C SER A 165 14.07 -9.87 -8.86
N MET A 166 13.71 -8.60 -8.64
CA MET A 166 13.00 -7.73 -9.57
C MET A 166 13.75 -6.41 -9.78
N GLU A 167 13.49 -5.73 -10.91
CA GLU A 167 14.04 -4.40 -11.20
C GLU A 167 13.27 -3.25 -10.53
N VAL A 168 12.45 -3.56 -9.53
CA VAL A 168 11.65 -2.60 -8.76
C VAL A 168 12.09 -2.66 -7.31
N THR A 169 12.66 -1.57 -6.82
CA THR A 169 13.23 -1.48 -5.48
C THR A 169 12.82 -0.17 -4.81
N SER A 170 12.84 -0.13 -3.47
CA SER A 170 12.67 1.13 -2.76
C SER A 170 13.86 2.09 -2.97
N GLY A 171 15.03 1.57 -3.34
CA GLY A 171 16.25 2.36 -3.55
C GLY A 171 17.02 2.67 -2.25
N TYR A 172 16.47 2.32 -1.09
CA TYR A 172 17.22 2.35 0.16
C TYR A 172 18.07 1.10 0.32
N GLU A 173 19.27 1.25 0.89
CA GLU A 173 20.02 0.13 1.44
C GLU A 173 19.50 -0.19 2.86
N TYR A 174 19.16 -1.44 3.10
CA TYR A 174 18.75 -1.93 4.42
C TYR A 174 19.82 -2.85 4.97
N GLU A 175 20.38 -2.50 6.13
CA GLU A 175 21.32 -3.35 6.85
C GLU A 175 20.58 -4.51 7.54
N ASP A 176 19.37 -4.23 8.04
CA ASP A 176 18.54 -5.13 8.85
C ASP A 176 17.07 -5.13 8.40
N THR A 177 16.25 -5.95 9.07
CA THR A 177 14.79 -5.95 8.89
C THR A 177 14.19 -4.58 9.18
N VAL A 178 13.35 -4.08 8.27
CA VAL A 178 12.55 -2.87 8.53
C VAL A 178 11.45 -3.19 9.53
N THR A 179 11.30 -2.37 10.57
CA THR A 179 10.19 -2.49 11.55
C THR A 179 9.50 -1.15 11.84
N SER A 180 10.03 -0.05 11.30
CA SER A 180 9.55 1.31 11.56
C SER A 180 9.73 2.22 10.35
N GLU A 181 9.07 3.38 10.42
CA GLU A 181 9.32 4.50 9.52
C GLU A 181 10.44 5.37 10.13
N GLU A 182 11.51 5.59 9.38
CA GLU A 182 12.60 6.48 9.77
C GLU A 182 12.52 7.80 9.00
N THR A 183 13.00 8.90 9.59
CA THR A 183 13.12 10.18 8.87
C THR A 183 14.55 10.39 8.44
N ARG A 184 14.74 10.77 7.18
CA ARG A 184 16.02 11.17 6.59
C ARG A 184 15.88 12.58 6.03
N SER A 185 16.94 13.37 6.09
CA SER A 185 16.96 14.71 5.53
C SER A 185 17.90 14.81 4.33
N TRP A 186 17.62 15.76 3.45
CA TRP A 186 18.54 16.20 2.41
C TRP A 186 18.39 17.71 2.23
N SER A 187 19.43 18.37 1.73
CA SER A 187 19.38 19.80 1.45
C SER A 187 19.40 20.06 -0.05
N GLN A 188 18.63 21.06 -0.49
CA GLN A 188 18.58 21.49 -1.89
C GLN A 188 18.52 23.02 -1.96
N THR A 189 19.32 23.61 -2.84
CA THR A 189 19.23 25.03 -3.16
C THR A 189 18.10 25.28 -4.14
N LEU A 190 17.20 26.18 -3.79
CA LEU A 190 16.05 26.61 -4.59
C LEU A 190 16.16 28.10 -4.89
N ASN A 191 15.75 28.49 -6.10
CA ASN A 191 15.59 29.89 -6.48
C ASN A 191 14.15 30.35 -6.20
N GLU A 192 13.86 31.61 -6.48
CA GLU A 192 12.55 32.19 -6.23
C GLU A 192 11.44 31.45 -6.99
N GLY A 193 10.38 31.09 -6.26
CA GLY A 193 9.21 30.40 -6.80
C GLY A 193 8.51 29.50 -5.80
N SER A 194 7.38 28.94 -6.23
CA SER A 194 6.61 27.96 -5.45
C SER A 194 7.01 26.54 -5.86
N TYR A 195 7.39 25.73 -4.88
CA TYR A 195 7.81 24.36 -5.09
C TYR A 195 6.95 23.40 -4.26
N ILE A 196 6.77 22.19 -4.79
CA ILE A 196 6.13 21.07 -4.10
C ILE A 196 7.13 19.93 -4.02
N VAL A 197 7.29 19.37 -2.82
CA VAL A 197 8.14 18.22 -2.58
C VAL A 197 7.28 16.97 -2.47
N TYR A 198 7.68 15.95 -3.22
CA TYR A 198 7.04 14.65 -3.24
C TYR A 198 8.04 13.55 -2.90
N GLN A 199 7.52 12.42 -2.45
CA GLN A 199 8.26 11.17 -2.30
C GLN A 199 7.40 10.02 -2.82
N ASN A 200 8.00 9.12 -3.60
CA ASN A 200 7.23 8.00 -4.10
C ASN A 200 7.10 6.90 -3.03
N VAL A 201 6.01 6.18 -3.10
CA VAL A 201 5.71 5.04 -2.24
C VAL A 201 5.43 3.85 -3.13
N LEU A 202 6.16 2.75 -2.91
CA LEU A 202 5.85 1.45 -3.50
C LEU A 202 4.77 0.78 -2.68
N VAL A 203 3.81 0.16 -3.35
CA VAL A 203 2.82 -0.71 -2.73
C VAL A 203 3.11 -2.13 -3.15
N TYR A 204 3.28 -3.01 -2.16
CA TYR A 204 3.40 -4.45 -2.35
C TYR A 204 2.08 -5.12 -2.02
N ALA A 205 1.65 -6.04 -2.87
CA ALA A 205 0.53 -6.93 -2.59
C ALA A 205 1.05 -8.23 -1.98
N TYR A 206 0.43 -8.63 -0.86
CA TYR A 206 0.66 -9.89 -0.16
C TYR A 206 -0.58 -10.76 -0.36
N ILE A 207 -0.39 -11.90 -1.02
CA ILE A 207 -1.45 -12.80 -1.48
C ILE A 207 -1.37 -14.10 -0.68
N ILE A 208 -2.38 -14.33 0.14
CA ILE A 208 -2.55 -15.55 0.92
C ILE A 208 -3.51 -16.46 0.15
N TYR A 209 -3.02 -17.61 -0.34
CA TYR A 209 -3.86 -18.61 -0.99
C TYR A 209 -4.44 -19.59 0.04
N GLY A 210 -5.69 -19.97 -0.15
CA GLY A 210 -6.41 -20.92 0.69
C GLY A 210 -7.75 -20.35 1.14
N GLY A 211 -8.84 -20.86 0.56
CA GLY A 211 -10.20 -20.56 1.02
C GLY A 211 -10.44 -20.92 2.49
N SER A 212 -9.61 -21.82 3.05
CA SER A 212 -9.60 -22.18 4.48
C SER A 212 -9.28 -21.02 5.42
N TYR A 213 -8.65 -19.95 4.93
CA TYR A 213 -8.36 -18.77 5.73
C TYR A 213 -9.54 -17.81 5.89
N LYS A 214 -10.58 -17.93 5.05
CA LYS A 214 -11.75 -17.04 5.06
C LYS A 214 -12.41 -16.92 6.44
N PRO A 215 -12.63 -18.00 7.22
CA PRO A 215 -13.19 -17.91 8.56
C PRO A 215 -12.30 -17.18 9.57
N TYR A 216 -11.01 -17.03 9.28
CA TYR A 216 -10.01 -16.43 10.18
C TYR A 216 -9.68 -14.97 9.82
N ILE A 217 -10.19 -14.42 8.71
CA ILE A 217 -9.85 -13.05 8.26
C ILE A 217 -10.13 -12.02 9.36
N ASP A 218 -11.27 -12.15 10.03
CA ASP A 218 -11.67 -11.21 11.08
C ASP A 218 -10.72 -11.28 12.28
N GLN A 219 -10.30 -12.49 12.65
CA GLN A 219 -9.29 -12.70 13.67
C GLN A 219 -7.94 -12.13 13.25
N MET A 220 -7.50 -12.40 12.01
CA MET A 220 -6.25 -11.88 11.46
C MET A 220 -6.23 -10.34 11.50
N ASN A 221 -7.28 -9.68 11.00
CA ASN A 221 -7.39 -8.21 11.02
C ASN A 221 -7.49 -7.63 12.44
N LYS A 222 -8.16 -8.33 13.37
CA LYS A 222 -8.33 -7.89 14.76
C LYS A 222 -6.99 -7.92 15.51
N PHE A 223 -6.22 -8.98 15.38
CA PHE A 223 -4.99 -9.19 16.15
C PHE A 223 -3.71 -8.74 15.45
N ASN A 224 -3.77 -8.53 14.13
CA ASN A 224 -2.65 -8.04 13.34
C ASN A 224 -3.10 -6.73 12.67
N PRO A 225 -3.11 -5.62 13.42
CA PRO A 225 -3.46 -4.33 12.85
C PRO A 225 -2.55 -4.01 11.65
N GLY A 226 -3.03 -3.23 10.71
CA GLY A 226 -2.27 -2.89 9.49
C GLY A 226 -2.34 -3.93 8.37
N LEU A 227 -2.74 -5.20 8.62
CA LEU A 227 -3.05 -6.12 7.52
C LEU A 227 -4.22 -5.59 6.70
N ASN A 228 -5.33 -5.23 7.35
CA ASN A 228 -6.48 -4.64 6.67
C ASN A 228 -6.93 -5.45 5.43
N ILE A 229 -6.96 -6.77 5.57
CA ILE A 229 -7.42 -7.70 4.54
C ILE A 229 -8.90 -7.39 4.26
N LYS A 230 -9.15 -6.69 3.17
CA LYS A 230 -10.49 -6.32 2.70
C LYS A 230 -10.85 -6.99 1.38
N PHE A 231 -9.85 -7.52 0.67
CA PHE A 231 -10.04 -8.13 -0.65
C PHE A 231 -9.87 -9.64 -0.52
N PHE A 232 -10.98 -10.35 -0.71
CA PHE A 232 -11.01 -11.80 -0.70
C PHE A 232 -11.79 -12.30 -1.92
N ARG A 233 -11.26 -13.34 -2.55
CA ARG A 233 -11.93 -14.20 -3.52
C ARG A 233 -12.00 -15.61 -2.94
N GLU A 234 -12.74 -16.53 -3.55
CA GLU A 234 -12.99 -17.88 -3.01
C GLU A 234 -11.71 -18.62 -2.61
N ASP A 235 -10.60 -18.37 -3.31
CA ASP A 235 -9.33 -19.06 -3.20
C ASP A 235 -8.21 -18.24 -2.56
N LYS A 236 -8.38 -16.92 -2.36
CA LYS A 236 -7.28 -16.05 -1.91
C LYS A 236 -7.72 -14.79 -1.17
N CYS A 237 -6.85 -14.31 -0.29
CA CYS A 237 -6.97 -13.04 0.42
C CYS A 237 -5.78 -12.14 0.07
N ILE A 238 -6.01 -10.82 -0.01
CA ILE A 238 -4.96 -9.86 -0.38
C ILE A 238 -4.93 -8.71 0.63
N PHE A 239 -3.73 -8.33 1.03
CA PHE A 239 -3.47 -7.05 1.66
C PHE A 239 -2.32 -6.30 1.02
N PHE A 240 -2.21 -5.02 1.33
CA PHE A 240 -1.25 -4.11 0.70
C PHE A 240 -0.33 -3.48 1.73
N VAL A 241 0.95 -3.43 1.38
CA VAL A 241 2.02 -2.92 2.23
C VAL A 241 2.73 -1.77 1.53
N PRO A 242 2.56 -0.52 2.01
CA PRO A 242 3.25 0.65 1.47
C PRO A 242 4.65 0.85 2.07
N ILE A 243 5.66 0.98 1.20
CA ILE A 243 7.08 1.22 1.50
C ILE A 243 7.53 2.52 0.86
N ASN A 244 8.18 3.39 1.62
CA ASN A 244 8.74 4.64 1.09
C ASN A 244 9.94 4.37 0.16
N ARG A 245 10.01 5.04 -1.00
CA ARG A 245 11.18 5.02 -1.89
C ARG A 245 12.20 6.09 -1.55
N ASP A 246 13.46 5.87 -1.90
CA ASP A 246 14.56 6.82 -1.77
C ASP A 246 14.70 7.75 -2.98
N ASP A 247 13.59 8.35 -3.41
CA ASP A 247 13.55 9.08 -4.68
C ASP A 247 12.83 10.43 -4.60
N ALA A 248 12.70 10.96 -3.37
CA ALA A 248 12.07 12.25 -3.13
C ALA A 248 12.60 13.33 -4.08
N PHE A 249 11.68 14.16 -4.56
CA PHE A 249 11.96 15.13 -5.61
C PHE A 249 11.13 16.41 -5.42
N THR A 250 11.67 17.50 -5.96
CA THR A 250 11.09 18.83 -5.87
C THR A 250 10.61 19.24 -7.25
N LEU A 251 9.31 19.53 -7.35
CA LEU A 251 8.66 20.02 -8.56
C LEU A 251 8.37 21.51 -8.39
N ARG A 252 8.68 22.34 -9.40
CA ARG A 252 8.17 23.71 -9.44
C ARG A 252 6.67 23.66 -9.73
N TYR A 253 5.88 24.33 -8.91
CA TYR A 253 4.43 24.36 -9.06
C TYR A 253 4.03 24.87 -10.45
N GLN A 254 3.11 24.16 -11.07
CA GLN A 254 2.44 24.50 -12.33
C GLN A 254 0.94 24.23 -12.17
N ASP A 255 0.09 25.00 -12.86
CA ASP A 255 -1.37 24.85 -12.74
C ASP A 255 -1.88 23.50 -13.26
N ASN A 256 -1.09 22.79 -14.08
CA ASN A 256 -1.36 21.44 -14.59
C ASN A 256 -0.80 20.31 -13.68
N THR A 257 -0.41 20.62 -12.45
CA THR A 257 0.09 19.61 -11.51
C THR A 257 -1.07 18.80 -10.94
N TRP A 258 -1.02 17.48 -11.11
CA TRP A 258 -2.02 16.56 -10.55
C TRP A 258 -2.08 16.60 -9.03
N ASP A 259 -3.28 16.37 -8.51
CA ASP A 259 -3.44 16.09 -7.10
C ASP A 259 -2.76 14.78 -6.70
N PRO A 260 -2.15 14.71 -5.51
CA PRO A 260 -1.62 13.47 -4.98
C PRO A 260 -2.74 12.44 -4.83
N VAL A 261 -2.44 11.19 -5.20
CA VAL A 261 -3.38 10.09 -5.01
C VAL A 261 -3.55 9.79 -3.52
N GLU A 262 -4.79 9.80 -3.04
CA GLU A 262 -5.12 9.39 -1.68
C GLU A 262 -4.92 7.87 -1.51
N TYR A 263 -4.14 7.46 -0.50
CA TYR A 263 -3.80 6.06 -0.26
C TYR A 263 -5.02 5.14 -0.17
N ASP A 264 -6.07 5.55 0.57
CA ASP A 264 -7.24 4.69 0.78
C ASP A 264 -8.01 4.47 -0.53
N VAL A 265 -8.11 5.50 -1.39
CA VAL A 265 -8.70 5.41 -2.74
C VAL A 265 -7.88 4.47 -3.63
N LEU A 266 -6.55 4.60 -3.57
CA LEU A 266 -5.64 3.74 -4.32
C LEU A 266 -5.77 2.27 -3.92
N ILE A 267 -5.81 1.96 -2.63
CA ILE A 267 -5.92 0.59 -2.15
C ILE A 267 -7.23 -0.06 -2.59
N ASP A 268 -8.34 0.68 -2.48
CA ASP A 268 -9.65 0.21 -2.96
C ASP A 268 -9.63 -0.06 -4.46
N TYR A 269 -9.02 0.84 -5.25
CA TYR A 269 -8.89 0.67 -6.69
C TYR A 269 -8.00 -0.53 -7.07
N LEU A 270 -6.84 -0.71 -6.41
CA LEU A 270 -5.93 -1.83 -6.64
C LEU A 270 -6.62 -3.17 -6.36
N GLY A 271 -7.40 -3.26 -5.28
CA GLY A 271 -8.08 -4.49 -4.92
C GLY A 271 -9.22 -4.88 -5.88
N GLN A 272 -9.87 -3.91 -6.51
CA GLN A 272 -10.90 -4.11 -7.54
C GLN A 272 -10.30 -4.48 -8.90
N ASN A 273 -9.14 -3.90 -9.24
CA ASN A 273 -8.51 -4.01 -10.57
C ASN A 273 -7.22 -4.86 -10.54
N GLN A 274 -7.31 -6.06 -9.96
CA GLN A 274 -6.16 -6.95 -9.79
C GLN A 274 -5.49 -7.31 -11.11
N ASP A 275 -6.23 -7.43 -12.20
CA ASP A 275 -5.75 -7.75 -13.55
C ASP A 275 -4.74 -6.74 -14.11
N LYS A 276 -4.77 -5.49 -13.61
CA LYS A 276 -3.84 -4.42 -14.03
C LYS A 276 -2.42 -4.63 -13.49
N TRP A 277 -2.25 -5.32 -12.36
CA TRP A 277 -0.95 -5.51 -11.69
C TRP A 277 -0.61 -6.98 -11.39
N PHE A 278 -1.58 -7.87 -11.40
CA PHE A 278 -1.44 -9.30 -11.16
C PHE A 278 -1.71 -10.09 -12.44
N SER A 279 -0.75 -10.92 -12.84
CA SER A 279 -0.79 -11.66 -14.11
C SER A 279 -1.62 -12.97 -14.06
N GLY A 280 -2.18 -13.32 -12.90
CA GLY A 280 -3.05 -14.50 -12.75
C GLY A 280 -2.31 -15.84 -12.66
N GLY A 281 -2.92 -16.80 -11.96
CA GLY A 281 -2.39 -18.14 -11.69
C GLY A 281 -1.65 -18.27 -10.36
N LEU A 282 -1.78 -19.41 -9.68
CA LEU A 282 -0.67 -19.93 -8.87
C LEU A 282 0.47 -20.24 -9.86
N PRO A 283 1.74 -19.98 -9.51
CA PRO A 283 2.86 -20.52 -10.26
C PRO A 283 2.78 -22.05 -10.42
#